data_AF-A0A937RCZ5-F1
#
_entry.id   AF-A0A937RCZ5-F1
#
_cell.length_a   1.000
_cell.length_b   1.000
_cell.length_c   1.000
_cell.angle_alpha   90.00
_cell.angle_beta   90.00
_cell.angle_gamma   90.00
#
_symmetry.space_group_name_H-M   'P 1'
#
loop_
_entity.id
_entity.type
_entity.pdbx_description
1 polymer ?
#
loop_
_entity_poly.entity_id
_entity_poly.type
_entity_poly.pdbx_seq_one_letter_code
_entity_poly.pdbx_strand_id
1 'polypeptide(L)'
;MADPKLCEKCGRCCYAKIILDGEVVYTPFPCPHLDEDTRLCTIYDRRDELNPQCLTIDMGIRMGLFPADCPYVRGLPDYVPPRHLTPTELEDCADAILEAQHSLHPPDDKPDEA
;
A
#
# COMPACT_ATOMS: atom_id res chain seq x y z
N MET A 1 -18.90 -0.49 8.40
CA MET A 1 -17.83 -1.01 7.53
C MET A 1 -18.10 -0.53 6.13
N ALA A 2 -17.11 0.09 5.49
CA ALA A 2 -17.22 0.52 4.10
C ALA A 2 -17.41 -0.67 3.14
N ASP A 3 -18.23 -0.49 2.09
CA ASP A 3 -18.52 -1.52 1.09
C ASP A 3 -17.30 -1.72 0.16
N PRO A 4 -16.67 -2.93 0.12
CA PRO A 4 -15.53 -3.20 -0.76
C PRO A 4 -15.84 -3.00 -2.25
N LYS A 5 -17.11 -2.97 -2.66
CA LYS A 5 -17.52 -2.70 -4.05
C LYS A 5 -17.28 -1.27 -4.52
N LEU A 6 -17.03 -0.32 -3.61
CA LEU A 6 -16.69 1.06 -3.97
C LEU A 6 -15.26 1.17 -4.54
N CYS A 7 -14.44 0.13 -4.45
CA CYS A 7 -13.12 0.12 -5.06
C CYS A 7 -13.21 0.17 -6.59
N GLU A 8 -12.65 1.23 -7.18
CA GLU A 8 -12.51 1.40 -8.63
C GLU A 8 -11.32 0.61 -9.22
N LYS A 9 -10.69 -0.29 -8.44
CA LYS A 9 -9.62 -1.21 -8.87
C LYS A 9 -8.43 -0.49 -9.53
N CYS A 10 -8.05 0.67 -9.00
CA CYS A 10 -6.97 1.49 -9.57
C CYS A 10 -5.54 1.03 -9.20
N GLY A 11 -5.38 0.04 -8.30
CA GLY A 11 -4.08 -0.47 -7.85
C GLY A 11 -3.28 0.42 -6.89
N ARG A 12 -3.55 1.73 -6.81
CA ARG A 12 -2.74 2.69 -6.02
C ARG A 12 -2.65 2.39 -4.51
N CYS A 13 -3.75 1.95 -3.90
CA CYS A 13 -3.73 1.56 -2.50
C CYS A 13 -2.93 0.26 -2.24
N CYS A 14 -2.67 -0.54 -3.28
CA CYS A 14 -1.93 -1.80 -3.20
C CYS A 14 -0.41 -1.63 -3.22
N TYR A 15 0.12 -0.43 -3.43
CA TYR A 15 1.56 -0.15 -3.25
C TYR A 15 1.88 0.06 -1.77
N ALA A 16 3.07 -0.39 -1.37
CA ALA A 16 3.61 -0.13 -0.04
C ALA A 16 3.70 1.38 0.21
N LYS A 17 3.60 1.72 1.49
CA LYS A 17 3.70 3.09 1.96
C LYS A 17 4.52 3.10 3.23
N ILE A 18 5.28 4.17 3.41
CA ILE A 18 5.98 4.46 4.66
C ILE A 18 5.46 5.78 5.23
N ILE A 19 5.81 6.04 6.48
CA ILE A 19 5.52 7.33 7.13
C ILE A 19 6.82 8.12 7.14
N LEU A 20 6.82 9.29 6.52
CA LEU A 20 7.94 10.22 6.50
C LEU A 20 7.45 11.55 7.07
N ASP A 21 8.07 12.01 8.16
CA ASP A 21 7.71 13.25 8.86
C ASP A 21 6.23 13.40 9.21
N GLY A 22 5.58 12.27 9.54
CA GLY A 22 4.16 12.22 9.89
C GLY A 22 3.20 12.14 8.70
N GLU A 23 3.72 12.13 7.47
CA GLU A 23 2.93 11.98 6.25
C GLU A 23 3.10 10.59 5.64
N VAL A 24 2.01 10.05 5.09
CA VAL A 24 2.09 8.78 4.34
C VAL A 24 2.60 9.06 2.93
N VAL A 25 3.60 8.28 2.51
CA VAL A 25 4.20 8.42 1.19
C VAL A 25 4.18 7.11 0.41
N TYR A 26 3.97 7.20 -0.91
CA TYR A 26 4.08 6.05 -1.80
C TYR A 26 5.52 5.56 -1.91
N THR A 27 5.71 4.24 -1.90
CA THR A 27 6.94 3.60 -2.38
C THR A 27 6.69 2.99 -3.78
N PRO A 28 7.74 2.65 -4.54
CA PRO A 28 7.58 2.01 -5.85
C PRO A 28 7.22 0.53 -5.77
N PHE A 29 7.03 -0.04 -4.57
CA PHE A 29 6.89 -1.48 -4.40
C PHE A 29 5.41 -1.90 -4.34
N PRO A 30 4.94 -2.69 -5.31
CA PRO A 30 3.58 -3.23 -5.29
C PRO A 30 3.43 -4.28 -4.19
N CYS A 31 2.21 -4.53 -3.75
CA CYS A 31 1.86 -5.73 -2.99
C CYS A 31 2.14 -6.99 -3.85
N PRO A 32 2.60 -8.11 -3.27
CA PRO A 32 2.82 -9.37 -4.00
C PRO A 32 1.59 -9.91 -4.73
N HIS A 33 0.39 -9.47 -4.33
CA HIS A 33 -0.88 -9.87 -4.90
C HIS A 33 -1.48 -8.85 -5.87
N LEU A 34 -0.77 -7.75 -6.17
CA LEU A 34 -1.16 -6.83 -7.22
C LEU A 34 -0.62 -7.36 -8.55
N ASP A 35 -1.52 -7.68 -9.48
CA ASP A 35 -1.17 -7.83 -10.88
C ASP A 35 -0.97 -6.42 -11.46
N GLU A 36 0.26 -6.06 -11.81
CA GLU A 36 0.61 -4.72 -12.30
C GLU A 36 0.12 -4.45 -13.73
N ASP A 37 -0.06 -5.51 -14.54
CA ASP A 37 -0.56 -5.39 -15.92
C ASP A 37 -2.06 -5.04 -15.89
N THR A 38 -2.83 -5.75 -15.07
CA THR A 38 -4.29 -5.55 -14.96
C THR A 38 -4.69 -4.55 -13.88
N ARG A 39 -3.76 -4.21 -12.96
CA ARG A 39 -3.96 -3.43 -11.73
C ARG A 39 -4.94 -4.06 -10.74
N LEU A 40 -5.20 -5.37 -10.89
CA LEU A 40 -6.16 -6.09 -10.07
C LEU A 40 -5.46 -6.82 -8.92
N CYS A 41 -6.08 -6.78 -7.75
CA CYS A 41 -5.65 -7.60 -6.63
C CYS A 41 -6.18 -9.03 -6.84
N THR A 42 -5.29 -10.01 -6.83
CA THR A 42 -5.61 -11.42 -7.06
C THR A 42 -6.32 -12.08 -5.87
N ILE A 43 -6.26 -11.45 -4.69
CA ILE A 43 -6.90 -11.93 -3.45
C ILE A 43 -7.92 -10.94 -2.88
N TYR A 44 -8.48 -10.04 -3.70
CA TYR A 44 -9.22 -8.87 -3.24
C TYR A 44 -10.30 -9.15 -2.18
N ASP A 45 -11.08 -10.22 -2.37
CA ASP A 45 -12.22 -10.57 -1.51
C ASP A 45 -11.81 -11.05 -0.11
N ARG A 46 -10.55 -11.49 0.05
CA ARG A 46 -9.99 -12.01 1.32
C ARG A 46 -8.67 -11.32 1.68
N ARG A 47 -8.46 -10.11 1.17
CA ARG A 47 -7.16 -9.43 1.21
C ARG A 47 -6.67 -9.14 2.63
N ASP A 48 -7.57 -8.81 3.54
CA ASP A 48 -7.31 -8.55 4.96
C ASP A 48 -7.13 -9.83 5.78
N GLU A 49 -7.64 -10.97 5.28
CA GLU A 49 -7.38 -12.29 5.87
C GLU A 49 -6.03 -12.87 5.43
N LEU A 50 -5.68 -12.70 4.16
CA LEU A 50 -4.55 -13.38 3.52
C LEU A 50 -3.27 -12.54 3.47
N ASN A 51 -3.38 -11.20 3.51
CA ASN A 51 -2.24 -10.31 3.56
C ASN A 51 -2.31 -9.42 4.83
N PRO A 52 -1.47 -9.66 5.85
CA PRO A 52 -1.48 -8.87 7.08
C PRO A 52 -1.11 -7.39 6.87
N GLN A 53 -0.44 -7.05 5.76
CA GLN A 53 -0.13 -5.68 5.38
C GLN A 53 -1.32 -4.97 4.71
N CYS A 54 -2.35 -5.72 4.30
CA CYS A 54 -3.56 -5.14 3.72
C CYS A 54 -4.55 -4.73 4.81
N LEU A 55 -4.47 -3.47 5.22
CA LEU A 55 -5.37 -2.94 6.24
C LEU A 55 -6.85 -2.95 5.78
N THR A 56 -7.74 -3.15 6.74
CA THR A 56 -9.19 -2.97 6.52
C THR A 56 -9.48 -1.55 6.03
N ILE A 57 -10.60 -1.36 5.32
CA ILE A 57 -10.93 -0.05 4.74
C ILE A 57 -11.00 1.04 5.83
N ASP A 58 -11.67 0.74 6.95
CA ASP A 58 -11.82 1.71 8.05
C ASP A 58 -10.45 2.11 8.65
N MET A 59 -9.50 1.17 8.73
CA MET A 59 -8.13 1.48 9.18
C MET A 59 -7.35 2.27 8.13
N GLY A 60 -7.47 1.90 6.86
CA GLY A 60 -6.82 2.61 5.76
C GLY A 60 -7.27 4.07 5.64
N ILE A 61 -8.54 4.37 5.95
CA ILE A 61 -9.06 5.74 6.00
C ILE A 61 -8.38 6.51 7.14
N ARG A 62 -8.31 5.94 8.34
CA ARG A 62 -7.67 6.60 9.50
C ARG A 62 -6.18 6.84 9.30
N MET A 63 -5.52 5.94 8.58
CA MET A 63 -4.09 6.00 8.31
C MET A 63 -3.75 6.82 7.06
N GLY A 64 -4.72 7.32 6.28
CA GLY A 64 -4.41 8.09 5.07
C GLY A 64 -3.85 7.27 3.91
N LEU A 65 -4.27 6.01 3.72
CA LEU A 65 -3.68 5.10 2.72
C LEU A 65 -4.26 5.24 1.29
N PHE A 66 -5.43 5.84 1.16
CA PHE A 66 -6.16 5.95 -0.11
C PHE A 66 -5.81 7.25 -0.86
N PRO A 67 -5.69 7.22 -2.19
CA PRO A 67 -5.61 8.42 -3.02
C PRO A 67 -6.76 9.41 -2.74
N ALA A 68 -6.53 10.71 -2.93
CA ALA A 68 -7.54 11.76 -2.68
C ALA A 68 -8.84 11.57 -3.48
N ASP A 69 -8.74 10.99 -4.68
CA ASP A 69 -9.86 10.72 -5.57
C ASP A 69 -10.53 9.36 -5.29
N CYS A 70 -10.03 8.56 -4.35
CA CYS A 70 -10.61 7.25 -4.05
C CYS A 70 -12.03 7.38 -3.47
N PRO A 71 -13.01 6.60 -3.95
CA PRO A 71 -14.39 6.67 -3.44
C PRO A 71 -14.55 6.44 -1.93
N TYR A 72 -13.59 5.77 -1.27
CA TYR A 72 -13.62 5.57 0.17
C TYR A 72 -13.40 6.85 0.99
N VAL A 73 -12.74 7.84 0.40
CA VAL A 73 -12.30 9.06 1.12
C VAL A 73 -12.74 10.34 0.43
N ARG A 74 -13.24 10.27 -0.80
CA ARG A 74 -13.75 11.40 -1.56
C ARG A 74 -14.85 12.11 -0.77
N GLY A 75 -14.59 13.37 -0.39
CA GLY A 75 -15.54 14.20 0.35
C GLY A 75 -15.45 14.07 1.88
N LEU A 76 -14.52 13.27 2.41
CA LEU A 76 -14.22 13.29 3.85
C LEU A 76 -13.47 14.60 4.18
N PRO A 77 -13.95 15.39 5.16
CA PRO A 77 -13.21 16.55 5.64
C PRO A 77 -11.92 16.09 6.32
N ASP A 78 -10.86 16.89 6.19
CA ASP A 78 -9.56 16.72 6.86
C ASP A 78 -8.80 15.42 6.54
N TYR A 79 -9.24 14.66 5.52
CA TYR A 79 -8.51 13.50 5.04
C TYR A 79 -7.24 13.91 4.30
N VAL A 80 -6.09 13.44 4.79
CA VAL A 80 -4.78 13.67 4.16
C VAL A 80 -4.43 12.46 3.30
N PRO A 81 -4.37 12.58 1.96
CA PRO A 81 -4.00 11.48 1.08
C PRO A 81 -2.49 11.21 1.12
N PRO A 82 -2.03 10.03 0.68
CA PRO A 82 -0.60 9.81 0.50
C PRO A 82 -0.03 10.72 -0.58
N ARG A 83 1.19 11.21 -0.37
CA ARG A 83 1.97 11.96 -1.36
C ARG A 83 3.05 11.08 -2.00
N HIS A 84 3.65 11.57 -3.08
CA HIS A 84 4.81 10.94 -3.68
C HIS A 84 6.10 11.45 -3.05
N LEU A 85 7.10 10.57 -2.94
CA LEU A 85 8.46 10.94 -2.58
C LEU A 85 9.08 11.83 -3.67
N THR A 86 9.85 12.83 -3.24
CA THR A 86 10.80 13.53 -4.11
C THR A 86 12.03 12.65 -4.37
N PRO A 87 12.83 12.94 -5.40
CA PRO A 87 14.08 12.19 -5.65
C PRO A 87 15.02 12.17 -4.45
N THR A 88 15.16 13.30 -3.75
CA THR A 88 15.99 13.42 -2.54
C THR A 88 15.45 12.56 -1.40
N GLU A 89 14.15 12.60 -1.13
CA GLU A 89 13.57 11.75 -0.07
C GLU A 89 13.66 10.25 -0.39
N LEU A 90 13.57 9.88 -1.67
CA LEU A 90 13.76 8.49 -2.10
C LEU A 90 15.19 8.01 -1.81
N GLU A 91 16.20 8.86 -2.05
CA GLU A 91 17.60 8.58 -1.71
C GLU A 91 17.80 8.50 -0.19
N ASP A 92 17.28 9.49 0.55
CA ASP A 92 17.45 9.58 2.00
C ASP A 92 16.76 8.44 2.76
N CYS A 93 15.64 7.93 2.23
CA CYS A 93 14.84 6.87 2.86
C CYS A 93 15.07 5.50 2.23
N ALA A 94 16.10 5.31 1.38
CA ALA A 94 16.29 4.09 0.61
C ALA A 94 16.27 2.82 1.47
N ASP A 95 16.93 2.84 2.63
CA ASP A 95 16.96 1.70 3.55
C ASP A 95 15.56 1.36 4.10
N ALA A 96 14.82 2.36 4.58
CA ALA A 96 13.45 2.18 5.09
C ALA A 96 12.50 1.68 4.00
N ILE A 97 12.69 2.14 2.76
CA ILE A 97 11.92 1.73 1.59
C ILE A 97 12.22 0.26 1.25
N LEU A 98 13.49 -0.15 1.32
CA LEU A 98 13.92 -1.53 1.12
C LEU A 98 13.39 -2.47 2.22
N GLU A 99 13.41 -2.04 3.49
CA GLU A 99 12.83 -2.80 4.59
C GLU A 99 11.31 -3.02 4.41
N ALA A 100 10.59 -1.99 3.98
CA ALA A 100 9.17 -2.11 3.64
C ALA A 100 8.95 -3.09 2.47
N GLN A 101 9.86 -3.13 1.49
CA GLN A 101 9.83 -4.12 0.42
C GLN A 101 10.00 -5.54 0.95
N HIS A 102 11.01 -5.80 1.78
CA HIS A 102 11.28 -7.12 2.35
C HIS A 102 10.14 -7.61 3.27
N SER A 103 9.44 -6.70 3.94
CA SER A 103 8.26 -7.08 4.73
C SER A 103 7.10 -7.58 3.86
N LEU A 104 6.96 -7.03 2.64
CA LEU A 104 5.96 -7.46 1.67
C LEU A 104 6.39 -8.70 0.88
N HIS A 105 7.66 -8.74 0.50
CA HIS A 105 8.31 -9.83 -0.22
C HIS A 105 9.41 -10.36 0.68
N PRO A 106 9.09 -11.24 1.64
CA PRO A 106 10.13 -11.87 2.41
C PRO A 106 11.09 -12.55 1.43
N PRO A 107 12.42 -12.36 1.58
CA PRO A 107 13.37 -13.08 0.74
C PRO A 107 13.09 -14.58 0.89
N ASP A 108 13.13 -15.30 -0.22
CA ASP A 108 13.09 -16.76 -0.21
C ASP A 108 14.35 -17.27 0.53
N ASP A 109 14.29 -17.39 1.85
CA ASP A 109 15.19 -18.26 2.61
C ASP A 109 14.82 -19.70 2.27
N LYS A 110 15.15 -20.14 1.05
CA LYS A 110 15.38 -21.55 0.82
C LYS A 110 16.72 -21.85 1.49
N PRO A 111 16.78 -22.69 2.54
CA PRO A 111 18.07 -23.25 2.93
C PRO A 111 18.65 -23.91 1.68
N ASP A 112 19.87 -23.51 1.33
CA ASP A 112 20.68 -24.13 0.29
C ASP A 112 20.72 -25.64 0.60
N GLU A 113 19.98 -26.44 -0.18
CA GLU A 113 20.06 -27.91 -0.12
C GLU A 113 21.45 -28.29 -0.65
N ALA A 114 22.42 -28.36 0.27
CA ALA A 114 23.74 -28.96 0.08
C ALA A 114 23.83 -30.33 0.77
#